data_AF-A0A085F320-F1
#
_entry.id   AF-A0A085F320-F1
#
_cell.length_a   1.000
_cell.length_b   1.000
_cell.length_c   1.000
_cell.angle_alpha   90.00
_cell.angle_beta   90.00
_cell.angle_gamma   90.00
#
_symmetry.space_group_name_H-M   'P 1'
#
loop_
_entity.id
_entity.type
_entity.pdbx_description
1 polymer ?
#
loop_
_entity_poly.entity_id
_entity_poly.type
_entity_poly.pdbx_seq_one_letter_code
_entity_poly.pdbx_strand_id
1 'polypeptide(L)'
;MFDRAKLPMDEALQQLDHERDVKDPLQCLRDDMLTVLRIVVEDEKARRVFEIATLKTEFIDEVDAVRARRRESIALWQERMEGQLKQAQEKGMLRPGVGTLAAAQGGWILVDGLIRNWIFEPTLFDLRELGGTVIDTYLAGLRAA
;
A
#
# COMPACT_ATOMS: atom_id res chain seq x y z
N MET A 1 5.86 3.77 24.88
CA MET A 1 5.44 2.40 24.50
C MET A 1 5.44 2.17 22.97
N PHE A 2 5.30 3.20 22.12
CA PHE A 2 5.45 3.10 20.66
C PHE A 2 6.89 3.16 20.13
N ASP A 3 7.88 3.34 21.01
CA ASP A 3 9.26 3.72 20.67
C ASP A 3 10.10 2.63 19.96
N ARG A 4 9.53 1.42 19.76
CA ARG A 4 10.21 0.26 19.15
C ARG A 4 9.34 -0.58 18.23
N ALA A 5 8.08 -0.21 17.98
CA ALA A 5 7.24 -0.95 17.05
C ALA A 5 7.55 -0.46 15.63
N LYS A 6 8.14 -1.33 14.79
CA LYS A 6 8.21 -1.07 13.35
C LYS A 6 6.79 -0.93 12.82
N LEU A 7 6.54 0.10 12.01
CA LEU A 7 5.24 0.21 11.36
C LEU A 7 5.17 -0.86 10.26
N PRO A 8 4.02 -1.51 10.07
CA PRO A 8 3.84 -2.54 9.04
C PRO A 8 4.28 -2.11 7.64
N MET A 9 4.08 -0.83 7.32
CA MET A 9 4.47 -0.24 6.04
C MET A 9 5.99 -0.08 5.89
N ASP A 10 6.71 0.14 7.00
CA ASP A 10 8.18 0.19 7.02
C ASP A 10 8.75 -1.21 6.75
N GLU A 11 8.14 -2.25 7.33
CA GLU A 11 8.53 -3.64 7.08
C GLU A 11 8.22 -4.08 5.65
N ALA A 12 7.09 -3.64 5.10
CA ALA A 12 6.77 -3.86 3.71
C ALA A 12 7.79 -3.17 2.78
N LEU A 13 8.17 -1.91 3.01
CA LEU A 13 9.21 -1.24 2.22
C LEU A 13 10.56 -1.99 2.28
N GLN A 14 10.98 -2.43 3.47
CA GLN A 14 12.22 -3.19 3.65
C GLN A 14 12.25 -4.49 2.83
N GLN A 15 11.11 -5.19 2.71
CA GLN A 15 11.02 -6.41 1.91
C GLN A 15 11.00 -6.15 0.39
N LEU A 16 10.74 -4.91 -0.02
CA LEU A 16 10.56 -4.53 -1.42
C LEU A 16 11.80 -3.88 -2.05
N ASP A 17 12.85 -3.62 -1.25
CA ASP A 17 14.11 -2.99 -1.66
C ASP A 17 15.10 -3.93 -2.39
N HIS A 18 14.64 -5.09 -2.86
CA HIS A 18 15.44 -5.93 -3.75
C HIS A 18 15.42 -5.38 -5.17
N GLU A 19 16.60 -5.08 -5.73
CA GLU A 19 16.79 -4.73 -7.14
C GLU A 19 16.15 -5.82 -8.02
N ARG A 20 15.03 -5.48 -8.66
CA ARG A 20 14.40 -6.31 -9.68
C ARG A 20 14.81 -5.75 -11.04
N ASP A 21 15.16 -6.63 -11.97
CA ASP A 21 15.28 -6.26 -13.38
C ASP A 21 13.86 -5.98 -13.91
N VAL A 22 13.42 -4.73 -13.79
CA VAL A 22 12.01 -4.34 -13.99
C VAL A 22 11.70 -4.25 -15.48
N LYS A 23 11.27 -5.38 -16.06
CA LYS A 23 10.70 -5.40 -17.42
C LYS A 23 9.33 -4.70 -17.46
N ASP A 24 8.46 -4.96 -16.48
CA ASP A 24 7.12 -4.35 -16.35
C ASP A 24 6.96 -3.63 -14.99
N PRO A 25 7.02 -2.27 -14.94
CA PRO A 25 6.84 -1.51 -13.70
C PRO A 25 5.45 -1.66 -13.07
N LEU A 26 4.41 -1.96 -13.85
CA LEU A 26 3.06 -2.18 -13.34
C LEU A 26 2.92 -3.55 -12.68
N GLN A 27 3.66 -4.55 -13.17
CA GLN A 27 3.77 -5.83 -12.47
C GLN A 27 4.49 -5.66 -11.13
N CYS A 28 5.57 -4.88 -11.08
CA CYS A 28 6.24 -4.58 -9.81
C CYS A 28 5.32 -3.86 -8.82
N LEU A 29 4.57 -2.86 -9.29
CA LEU A 29 3.57 -2.16 -8.48
C LEU A 29 2.51 -3.13 -7.93
N ARG A 30 2.02 -4.04 -8.76
CA ARG A 30 1.09 -5.10 -8.34
C ARG A 30 1.67 -5.95 -7.21
N ASP A 31 2.89 -6.45 -7.41
CA ASP A 31 3.56 -7.33 -6.45
C ASP A 31 3.82 -6.63 -5.11
N ASP A 32 4.14 -5.33 -5.15
CA ASP A 32 4.35 -4.48 -3.99
C ASP A 32 3.03 -4.35 -3.20
N MET A 33 1.92 -4.03 -3.87
CA MET A 33 0.60 -3.93 -3.24
C MET A 33 0.14 -5.26 -2.64
N LEU A 34 0.35 -6.38 -3.34
CA LEU A 34 0.02 -7.73 -2.81
C LEU A 34 0.89 -8.15 -1.64
N THR A 35 2.16 -7.73 -1.62
CA THR A 35 3.06 -7.99 -0.49
C THR A 35 2.56 -7.30 0.77
N VAL A 36 2.05 -6.07 0.68
CA VAL A 36 1.43 -5.38 1.82
C VAL A 36 0.24 -6.19 2.35
N LEU A 37 -0.66 -6.63 1.48
CA LEU A 37 -1.83 -7.44 1.89
C LEU A 37 -1.39 -8.75 2.56
N ARG A 38 -0.37 -9.42 2.01
CA ARG A 38 0.20 -10.65 2.58
C ARG A 38 0.75 -10.41 3.98
N ILE A 39 1.54 -9.36 4.19
CA ILE A 39 2.10 -9.03 5.52
C ILE A 39 0.99 -8.81 6.54
N VAL A 40 -0.09 -8.11 6.19
CA VAL A 40 -1.24 -7.89 7.08
C VAL A 40 -1.92 -9.21 7.49
N VAL A 41 -2.00 -10.17 6.57
CA VAL A 41 -2.61 -11.49 6.84
C VAL A 41 -1.66 -12.41 7.61
N GLU A 42 -0.36 -12.41 7.31
CA GLU A 42 0.57 -13.42 7.85
C GLU A 42 1.30 -12.97 9.11
N ASP A 43 1.50 -11.66 9.31
CA ASP A 43 2.20 -11.11 10.48
C ASP A 43 1.21 -10.57 11.51
N GLU A 44 0.99 -11.35 12.58
CA GLU A 44 0.11 -10.96 13.70
C GLU A 44 0.55 -9.67 14.38
N LYS A 45 1.86 -9.41 14.46
CA LYS A 45 2.39 -8.18 15.06
C LYS A 45 2.09 -6.99 14.16
N ALA A 46 2.31 -7.12 12.86
CA ALA A 46 1.98 -6.08 11.89
C ALA A 46 0.47 -5.79 11.88
N ARG A 47 -0.36 -6.84 11.90
CA ARG A 47 -1.82 -6.73 11.99
C ARG A 47 -2.25 -6.00 13.26
N ARG A 48 -1.67 -6.35 14.40
CA ARG A 48 -1.99 -5.71 15.69
C ARG A 48 -1.63 -4.24 15.71
N VAL A 49 -0.51 -3.85 15.09
CA VAL A 49 -0.13 -2.44 14.95
C VAL A 49 -1.15 -1.68 14.10
N PHE A 50 -1.59 -2.24 12.96
CA PHE A 50 -2.64 -1.64 12.15
C PHE A 50 -3.97 -1.52 12.90
N GLU A 51 -4.39 -2.56 13.61
CA GLU A 51 -5.63 -2.57 14.40
C GLU A 51 -5.62 -1.46 15.45
N ILE A 52 -4.52 -1.32 16.20
CA ILE A 52 -4.36 -0.26 17.19
C ILE A 52 -4.43 1.12 16.50
N ALA A 53 -3.60 1.32 15.47
CA ALA A 53 -3.49 2.60 14.77
C ALA A 53 -4.79 3.03 14.04
N THR A 54 -5.66 2.08 13.71
CA THR A 54 -6.87 2.32 12.90
C THR A 54 -8.13 2.39 13.75
N LEU A 55 -8.30 1.48 14.72
CA LEU A 55 -9.56 1.29 15.44
C LEU A 55 -9.52 1.76 16.89
N LYS A 56 -8.33 1.89 17.50
CA LYS A 56 -8.19 2.08 18.95
C LYS A 56 -7.45 3.35 19.36
N THR A 57 -6.84 4.05 18.40
CA THR A 57 -6.17 5.32 18.65
C THR A 57 -7.14 6.47 18.46
N GLU A 58 -7.57 7.09 19.55
CA GLU A 58 -8.16 8.42 19.52
C GLU A 58 -7.03 9.42 19.28
N PHE A 59 -7.11 10.17 18.17
CA PHE A 59 -6.08 11.16 17.83
C PHE A 59 -6.30 12.47 18.60
N ILE A 60 -6.04 12.42 19.90
CA ILE A 60 -5.89 13.61 20.76
C ILE A 60 -4.51 14.26 20.53
N ASP A 61 -4.36 15.55 20.89
CA ASP A 61 -3.15 16.36 20.59
C ASP A 61 -1.83 15.75 21.13
N GLU A 62 -1.90 14.77 22.04
CA GLU A 62 -0.73 14.05 22.58
C GLU A 62 -0.14 12.95 21.65
N VAL A 63 -0.72 12.68 20.48
CA VAL A 63 -0.28 11.59 19.57
C VAL A 63 0.45 12.08 18.29
N ASP A 64 1.06 13.27 18.35
CA ASP A 64 1.70 13.90 17.18
C ASP A 64 2.85 13.08 16.57
N ALA A 65 3.65 12.39 17.39
CA ALA A 65 4.78 11.60 16.89
C ALA A 65 4.35 10.37 16.07
N VAL A 66 3.29 9.67 16.47
CA VAL A 66 2.78 8.50 15.72
C VAL A 66 2.09 8.95 14.44
N ARG A 67 1.37 10.08 14.49
CA ARG A 67 0.76 10.69 13.30
C ARG A 67 1.82 11.14 12.29
N ALA A 68 2.89 11.80 12.75
CA ALA A 68 4.01 12.23 11.91
C ALA A 68 4.69 11.02 11.25
N ARG A 69 5.01 9.98 12.04
CA ARG A 69 5.63 8.77 11.50
C ARG A 69 4.75 8.03 10.50
N ARG A 70 3.43 7.93 10.76
CA ARG A 70 2.48 7.35 9.80
C ARG A 70 2.44 8.14 8.50
N ARG A 71 2.48 9.48 8.59
CA ARG A 71 2.53 10.37 7.42
C ARG A 71 3.80 10.13 6.60
N GLU A 72 4.96 10.00 7.25
CA GLU A 72 6.24 9.69 6.59
C GLU A 72 6.19 8.35 5.87
N SER A 73 5.75 7.27 6.53
CA SER A 73 5.64 5.95 5.88
C SER A 73 4.69 5.97 4.69
N ILE A 74 3.57 6.69 4.78
CA ILE A 74 2.63 6.86 3.66
C ILE A 74 3.28 7.64 2.50
N ALA A 75 4.00 8.71 2.81
CA ALA A 75 4.68 9.52 1.79
C ALA A 75 5.71 8.68 1.01
N LEU A 76 6.53 7.87 1.70
CA LEU A 76 7.50 6.97 1.06
C LEU A 76 6.81 5.94 0.14
N TRP A 77 5.68 5.40 0.59
CA TRP A 77 4.87 4.50 -0.23
C TRP A 77 4.31 5.17 -1.48
N GLN A 78 3.77 6.37 -1.32
CA GLN A 78 3.23 7.15 -2.44
C GLN A 78 4.33 7.50 -3.45
N GLU A 79 5.51 7.92 -2.98
CA GLU A 79 6.66 8.21 -3.83
C GLU A 79 7.10 6.98 -4.62
N ARG A 80 7.18 5.81 -3.96
CA ARG A 80 7.51 4.53 -4.62
C ARG A 80 6.50 4.16 -5.71
N MET A 81 5.20 4.23 -5.40
CA MET A 81 4.13 3.92 -6.37
C MET A 81 4.15 4.90 -7.56
N GLU A 82 4.32 6.19 -7.28
CA GLU A 82 4.41 7.21 -8.33
C GLU A 82 5.64 6.98 -9.22
N GLY A 83 6.78 6.61 -8.65
CA GLY A 83 7.99 6.26 -9.40
C GLY A 83 7.77 5.11 -10.38
N GLN A 84 7.12 4.02 -9.95
CA GLN A 84 6.77 2.90 -10.82
C GLN A 84 5.78 3.31 -11.92
N LEU A 85 4.81 4.17 -11.61
CA LEU A 85 3.86 4.69 -12.59
C LEU A 85 4.51 5.63 -13.61
N LYS A 86 5.47 6.46 -13.19
CA LYS A 86 6.28 7.29 -14.10
C LYS A 86 7.09 6.43 -15.07
N GLN A 87 7.76 5.39 -14.57
CA GLN A 87 8.48 4.44 -15.43
C GLN A 87 7.54 3.73 -16.42
N ALA A 88 6.34 3.33 -15.97
CA ALA A 88 5.32 2.75 -16.86
C ALA A 88 4.86 3.76 -17.92
N GLN A 89 4.72 5.03 -17.56
CA GLN A 89 4.37 6.11 -18.48
C GLN A 89 5.44 6.31 -19.56
N GLU A 90 6.72 6.39 -19.16
CA GLU A 90 7.86 6.54 -20.06
C GLU A 90 7.99 5.36 -21.04
N LYS A 91 7.62 4.15 -20.61
CA LYS A 91 7.56 2.95 -21.44
C LYS A 91 6.29 2.84 -22.30
N GLY A 92 5.38 3.83 -22.24
CA GLY A 92 4.12 3.81 -22.99
C GLY A 92 3.10 2.76 -22.51
N MET A 93 3.24 2.25 -21.29
CA MET A 93 2.39 1.20 -20.73
C MET A 93 1.11 1.74 -20.08
N LEU A 94 1.03 3.06 -19.87
CA LEU A 94 -0.16 3.73 -19.35
C LEU A 94 -1.00 4.31 -20.48
N ARG A 95 -2.33 4.26 -20.33
CA ARG A 95 -3.25 4.93 -21.25
C ARG A 95 -3.00 6.46 -21.26
N PRO A 96 -3.28 7.14 -22.39
CA PRO A 96 -3.13 8.59 -22.47
C PRO A 96 -3.92 9.33 -21.38
N GLY A 97 -3.32 10.38 -20.80
CA GLY A 97 -3.96 11.24 -19.81
C GLY A 97 -3.95 10.71 -18.37
N VAL A 98 -3.31 9.56 -18.08
CA VAL A 98 -3.10 9.12 -16.69
C VAL A 98 -2.12 10.06 -15.99
N GLY A 99 -2.60 10.78 -14.98
CA GLY A 99 -1.76 11.49 -14.02
C GLY A 99 -1.17 10.52 -13.00
N THR A 100 0.14 10.33 -13.00
CA THR A 100 0.86 9.35 -12.17
C THR A 100 0.69 9.61 -10.67
N LEU A 101 0.71 10.87 -10.24
CA LEU A 101 0.46 11.26 -8.84
C LEU A 101 -0.94 10.83 -8.36
N ALA A 102 -1.98 11.15 -9.13
CA ALA A 102 -3.36 10.80 -8.79
C ALA A 102 -3.58 9.28 -8.81
N ALA A 103 -2.94 8.58 -9.74
CA ALA A 103 -2.95 7.12 -9.78
C ALA A 103 -2.24 6.52 -8.55
N ALA A 104 -1.05 7.00 -8.17
CA ALA A 104 -0.37 6.53 -6.98
C ALA A 104 -1.23 6.72 -5.72
N GLN A 105 -1.82 7.90 -5.56
CA GLN A 105 -2.72 8.19 -4.43
C GLN A 105 -3.97 7.29 -4.44
N GLY A 106 -4.59 7.07 -5.59
CA GLY A 106 -5.75 6.20 -5.74
C GLY A 106 -5.43 4.73 -5.40
N GLY A 107 -4.29 4.23 -5.87
CA GLY A 107 -3.82 2.89 -5.54
C GLY A 107 -3.57 2.72 -4.04
N TRP A 108 -2.95 3.71 -3.38
CA TRP A 108 -2.75 3.69 -1.93
C TRP A 108 -4.07 3.69 -1.15
N ILE A 109 -5.02 4.56 -1.53
CA ILE A 109 -6.35 4.64 -0.88
C ILE A 109 -7.09 3.30 -0.99
N LEU A 110 -6.99 2.64 -2.15
CA LEU A 110 -7.58 1.31 -2.38
C LEU A 110 -6.98 0.25 -1.44
N VAL A 111 -5.66 0.20 -1.31
CA VAL A 111 -4.96 -0.75 -0.41
C VAL A 111 -5.28 -0.48 1.06
N ASP A 112 -5.16 0.78 1.50
CA ASP A 112 -5.50 1.20 2.86
C ASP A 112 -6.96 0.87 3.18
N GLY A 113 -7.89 1.11 2.24
CA GLY A 113 -9.30 0.76 2.37
C GLY A 113 -9.56 -0.73 2.53
N LEU A 114 -8.93 -1.58 1.70
CA LEU A 114 -9.03 -3.04 1.81
C LEU A 114 -8.58 -3.52 3.19
N ILE A 115 -7.41 -3.05 3.65
CA ILE A 115 -6.83 -3.43 4.94
C ILE A 115 -7.75 -2.99 6.09
N ARG A 116 -8.25 -1.75 6.06
CA ARG A 116 -9.11 -1.24 7.15
C ARG A 116 -10.41 -2.03 7.29
N ASN A 117 -11.09 -2.28 6.17
CA ASN A 117 -12.36 -3.02 6.20
C ASN A 117 -12.15 -4.46 6.67
N TRP A 118 -11.05 -5.09 6.23
CA TRP A 118 -10.71 -6.44 6.67
C TRP A 118 -10.31 -6.51 8.14
N ILE A 119 -9.53 -5.55 8.64
CA ILE A 119 -9.16 -5.51 10.07
C ILE A 119 -10.38 -5.27 10.96
N PHE A 120 -11.36 -4.50 10.48
CA PHE A 120 -12.60 -4.28 11.19
C PHE A 120 -13.45 -5.55 11.29
N GLU A 121 -13.59 -6.30 10.20
CA GLU A 121 -14.32 -7.58 10.18
C GLU A 121 -13.57 -8.61 9.30
N PRO A 122 -12.64 -9.39 9.90
CA PRO A 122 -11.80 -10.33 9.14
C PRO A 122 -12.57 -11.45 8.44
N THR A 123 -13.83 -11.69 8.82
CA THR A 123 -14.70 -12.68 8.19
C THR A 123 -15.48 -12.14 6.99
N LEU A 124 -15.43 -10.82 6.73
CA LEU A 124 -16.21 -10.16 5.67
C LEU A 124 -15.79 -10.62 4.27
N PHE A 125 -14.49 -10.86 4.07
CA PHE A 125 -13.91 -11.36 2.82
C PHE A 125 -12.48 -11.87 3.05
N ASP A 126 -11.96 -12.68 2.12
CA ASP A 126 -10.53 -13.01 2.07
C ASP A 126 -9.74 -11.82 1.50
N LEU A 127 -8.85 -11.24 2.31
CA LEU A 127 -8.09 -10.05 1.94
C LEU A 127 -7.15 -10.29 0.75
N ARG A 128 -6.58 -11.48 0.61
CA ARG A 128 -5.64 -11.78 -0.47
C ARG A 128 -6.38 -12.01 -1.78
N GLU A 129 -7.48 -12.75 -1.74
CA GLU A 129 -8.28 -13.08 -2.92
C GLU A 129 -9.00 -11.84 -3.48
N LEU A 130 -9.78 -11.15 -2.64
CA LEU A 130 -10.47 -9.94 -3.06
C LEU A 130 -9.48 -8.83 -3.40
N GLY A 131 -8.45 -8.66 -2.57
CA GLY A 131 -7.42 -7.65 -2.79
C GLY A 131 -6.70 -7.82 -4.11
N GLY A 132 -6.33 -9.05 -4.48
CA GLY A 132 -5.75 -9.34 -5.79
C GLY A 132 -6.66 -8.94 -6.94
N THR A 133 -7.93 -9.33 -6.88
CA THR A 133 -8.92 -8.99 -7.91
C THR A 133 -9.09 -7.47 -8.07
N VAL A 134 -9.19 -6.75 -6.95
CA VAL A 134 -9.38 -5.30 -6.94
C VAL A 134 -8.13 -4.57 -7.46
N ILE A 135 -6.93 -5.00 -7.06
CA ILE A 135 -5.67 -4.45 -7.56
C ILE A 135 -5.52 -4.69 -9.06
N ASP A 136 -5.84 -5.89 -9.53
CA ASP A 136 -5.75 -6.26 -10.95
C ASP A 136 -6.70 -5.42 -11.79
N THR A 137 -7.93 -5.23 -11.32
CA THR A 137 -8.93 -4.38 -11.96
C THR A 137 -8.45 -2.93 -12.03
N TYR A 138 -7.89 -2.41 -10.93
CA TYR A 138 -7.35 -1.06 -10.87
C TYR A 138 -6.22 -0.84 -11.89
N LEU A 139 -5.23 -1.74 -11.90
CA LEU A 139 -4.08 -1.65 -12.81
C LEU A 139 -4.48 -1.87 -14.27
N ALA A 140 -5.40 -2.77 -14.56
CA ALA A 140 -5.96 -2.95 -15.90
C ALA A 140 -6.62 -1.65 -16.41
N GLY A 141 -7.31 -0.92 -15.53
CA GLY A 141 -7.88 0.39 -15.86
C GLY A 141 -6.85 1.49 -16.18
N LEU A 142 -5.60 1.33 -15.77
CA LEU A 142 -4.50 2.26 -16.05
C LEU A 142 -3.70 1.89 -17.31
N ARG A 143 -3.68 0.60 -17.67
CA ARG A 143 -2.87 0.09 -18.79
C ARG A 143 -3.35 0.66 -20.13
N ALA A 144 -2.39 0.89 -21.03
CA ALA A 144 -2.68 1.15 -22.44
C ALA A 144 -3.33 -0.11 -23.08
N ALA A 145 -4.17 0.11 -24.08
CA ALA A 145 -4.85 -0.95 -24.83
C ALA A 145 -3.89 -1.72 -25.76
#